data_AF-A0A533WXJ5-F1
#
_entry.id   AF-A0A533WXJ5-F1
#
_cell.length_a   1.000
_cell.length_b   1.000
_cell.length_c   1.000
_cell.angle_alpha   90.00
_cell.angle_beta   90.00
_cell.angle_gamma   90.00
#
_symmetry.space_group_name_H-M   'P 1'
#
loop_
_entity.id
_entity.type
_entity.pdbx_description
1 polymer ?
#
loop_
_entity_poly.entity_id
_entity_poly.type
_entity_poly.pdbx_seq_one_letter_code
_entity_poly.pdbx_strand_id
1 'polypeptide(L)'
;MMAEDMAQKKLRGSGGYAIARITDEEQKKGNLGGPELFLAGIGRLDEDRFVKYHCNKCEKEYEGSPAIHYENPNEELAEGVTLIEKGEYKCKTCSATIAQYRKFDVPAQQQAQVYAPRVEQATPDLSVATPATTASDNFIPIQSLVGMSAYDSEAMLIGKVEQIGLSRDAGSAKITIKIGNKQVQWDGISKIGDIVLLKISDANTTLGGRCHACGYQNEAGSAFCAECGTKL
;
A
#
# COMPACT_ATOMS: atom_id res chain seq x y z
N MET A 1 41.16 9.81 -14.70
CA MET A 1 40.52 8.52 -15.00
C MET A 1 39.17 8.53 -14.30
N MET A 2 38.08 8.72 -15.04
CA MET A 2 36.72 8.77 -14.49
C MET A 2 36.32 7.34 -14.15
N ALA A 3 36.43 6.95 -12.88
CA ALA A 3 35.88 5.69 -12.43
C ALA A 3 34.36 5.82 -12.51
N GLU A 4 33.75 4.97 -13.32
CA GLU A 4 32.31 4.84 -13.47
C GLU A 4 31.67 4.73 -12.08
N ASP A 5 30.79 5.69 -11.74
CA ASP A 5 30.14 5.76 -10.42
C ASP A 5 29.13 4.61 -10.29
N MET A 6 29.65 3.42 -9.99
CA MET A 6 28.86 2.23 -9.75
C MET A 6 28.96 1.88 -8.27
N ALA A 7 27.98 2.34 -7.49
CA ALA A 7 27.92 2.07 -6.08
C ALA A 7 27.43 0.64 -5.80
N GLN A 8 28.11 -0.07 -4.92
CA GLN A 8 27.62 -1.36 -4.43
C GLN A 8 26.45 -1.13 -3.48
N LYS A 9 25.27 -1.61 -3.85
CA LYS A 9 24.04 -1.44 -3.08
C LYS A 9 23.37 -2.78 -2.83
N LYS A 10 22.64 -2.84 -1.71
CA LYS A 10 21.81 -3.99 -1.34
C LYS A 10 20.43 -3.82 -1.97
N LEU A 11 20.07 -4.78 -2.81
CA LEU A 11 18.84 -4.83 -3.59
C LEU A 11 17.94 -5.91 -3.01
N ARG A 12 16.81 -5.50 -2.44
CA ARG A 12 15.85 -6.39 -1.81
C ARG A 12 14.96 -7.04 -2.87
N GLY A 13 14.60 -8.29 -2.61
CA GLY A 13 13.66 -9.08 -3.40
C GLY A 13 12.69 -9.83 -2.50
N SER A 14 11.60 -10.34 -3.07
CA SER A 14 10.57 -11.08 -2.33
C SER A 14 11.10 -12.37 -1.68
N GLY A 15 12.12 -13.00 -2.27
CA GLY A 15 12.74 -14.23 -1.80
C GLY A 15 14.15 -14.06 -1.25
N GLY A 16 14.62 -12.83 -1.02
CA GLY A 16 15.98 -12.60 -0.53
C GLY A 16 16.52 -11.18 -0.71
N TYR A 17 17.82 -11.10 -0.89
CA TYR A 17 18.49 -9.86 -1.30
C TYR A 17 19.67 -10.19 -2.20
N ALA A 18 20.04 -9.27 -3.07
CA ALA A 18 21.26 -9.35 -3.86
C ALA A 18 22.07 -8.08 -3.64
N ILE A 19 23.39 -8.19 -3.70
CA ILE A 19 24.29 -7.05 -3.61
C ILE A 19 24.96 -6.93 -4.97
N ALA A 20 24.69 -5.82 -5.64
CA ALA A 20 25.19 -5.56 -6.97
C ALA A 20 25.68 -4.10 -7.09
N ARG A 21 26.51 -3.85 -8.10
CA ARG A 21 26.99 -2.52 -8.44
C ARG A 21 25.96 -1.85 -9.36
N ILE A 22 25.38 -0.74 -8.92
CA ILE A 22 24.34 0.01 -9.65
C ILE A 22 24.76 1.46 -9.87
N THR A 23 24.24 2.08 -10.93
CA THR A 23 24.42 3.52 -11.21
C THR A 23 23.37 4.36 -10.46
N ASP A 24 23.57 5.67 -10.35
CA ASP A 24 22.60 6.58 -9.73
C ASP A 24 21.21 6.52 -10.38
N GLU A 25 21.14 6.39 -11.72
CA GLU A 25 19.87 6.27 -12.43
C GLU A 25 19.11 4.98 -12.06
N GLU A 26 19.83 3.87 -11.95
CA GLU A 26 19.28 2.60 -11.51
C GLU A 26 18.89 2.64 -10.04
N GLN A 27 19.69 3.29 -9.19
CA GLN A 27 19.37 3.50 -7.78
C GLN A 27 18.07 4.28 -7.63
N LYS A 28 17.88 5.33 -8.43
CA LYS A 28 16.64 6.11 -8.45
C LYS A 28 15.44 5.26 -8.88
N LYS A 29 15.60 4.37 -9.86
CA LYS A 29 14.55 3.42 -10.29
C LYS A 29 14.23 2.35 -9.25
N GLY A 30 15.25 1.88 -8.53
CA GLY A 30 15.11 0.89 -7.46
C GLY A 30 14.49 1.45 -6.17
N ASN A 31 14.46 2.77 -6.00
CA ASN A 31 13.86 3.41 -4.85
C ASN A 31 12.35 3.60 -5.07
N LEU A 32 11.56 2.73 -4.46
CA LEU A 32 10.10 2.72 -4.55
C LEU A 32 9.43 3.57 -3.45
N GLY A 33 10.12 4.58 -2.91
CA GLY A 33 9.59 5.48 -1.87
C GLY A 33 9.94 5.05 -0.44
N GLY A 34 10.95 4.21 -0.26
CA GLY A 34 11.42 3.74 1.05
C GLY A 34 12.95 3.81 1.19
N PRO A 35 13.50 3.48 2.38
CA PRO A 35 14.95 3.45 2.58
C PRO A 35 15.64 2.26 1.88
N GLU A 36 14.86 1.26 1.46
CA GLU A 36 15.36 0.06 0.78
C GLU A 36 15.28 0.18 -0.74
N LEU A 37 16.28 -0.37 -1.43
CA LEU A 37 16.33 -0.48 -2.89
C LEU A 37 15.81 -1.84 -3.31
N PHE A 38 14.99 -1.90 -4.36
CA PHE A 38 14.37 -3.14 -4.83
C PHE A 38 14.87 -3.52 -6.21
N LEU A 39 15.24 -4.79 -6.38
CA LEU A 39 15.68 -5.33 -7.67
C LEU A 39 14.57 -5.25 -8.73
N ALA A 40 13.31 -5.30 -8.28
CA ALA A 40 12.12 -5.16 -9.13
C ALA A 40 12.05 -3.80 -9.85
N GLY A 41 12.45 -2.71 -9.19
CA GLY A 41 12.44 -1.37 -9.77
C GLY A 41 13.60 -1.11 -10.72
N ILE A 42 14.76 -1.72 -10.44
CA ILE A 42 15.95 -1.57 -11.29
C ILE A 42 15.81 -2.34 -12.61
N GLY A 43 15.29 -3.57 -12.54
CA GLY A 43 15.09 -4.41 -13.71
C GLY A 43 16.20 -5.43 -13.94
N ARG A 44 16.57 -5.63 -15.21
CA ARG A 44 17.63 -6.55 -15.64
C ARG A 44 19.01 -5.96 -15.33
N LEU A 45 19.82 -6.70 -14.57
CA LEU A 45 21.25 -6.43 -14.37
C LEU A 45 22.06 -7.59 -14.93
N ASP A 46 23.23 -7.27 -15.48
CA ASP A 46 24.23 -8.25 -15.89
C ASP A 46 24.81 -9.04 -14.71
N GLU A 47 25.14 -10.31 -14.95
CA GLU A 47 25.64 -11.23 -13.95
C GLU A 47 26.93 -10.75 -13.29
N ASP A 48 27.84 -10.15 -14.06
CA ASP A 48 29.12 -9.59 -13.58
C ASP A 48 28.96 -8.44 -12.57
N ARG A 49 27.78 -7.83 -12.51
CA ARG A 49 27.51 -6.71 -11.59
C ARG A 49 27.13 -7.19 -10.20
N PHE A 50 26.72 -8.46 -10.06
CA PHE A 50 26.38 -9.07 -8.79
C PHE A 50 27.64 -9.53 -8.07
N VAL A 51 27.81 -9.03 -6.85
CA VAL A 51 28.91 -9.45 -5.96
C VAL A 51 28.48 -10.70 -5.19
N LYS A 52 27.25 -10.70 -4.68
CA LYS A 52 26.69 -11.79 -3.89
C LYS A 52 25.18 -11.73 -3.81
N TYR A 53 24.53 -12.83 -3.48
CA TYR A 53 23.10 -12.89 -3.23
C TYR A 53 22.78 -13.79 -2.02
N HIS A 54 21.67 -13.48 -1.35
CA HIS A 54 21.13 -14.27 -0.27
C HIS A 54 19.75 -14.79 -0.66
N CYS A 55 19.54 -16.08 -0.43
CA CYS A 55 18.26 -16.73 -0.68
C CYS A 55 17.58 -17.06 0.64
N ASN A 56 16.37 -16.52 0.88
CA ASN A 56 15.59 -16.79 2.10
C ASN A 56 15.21 -18.27 2.23
N LYS A 57 15.05 -19.00 1.11
CA LYS A 57 14.69 -20.43 1.16
C LYS A 57 15.86 -21.32 1.58
N CYS A 58 17.08 -20.93 1.24
CA CYS A 58 18.28 -21.63 1.68
C CYS A 58 18.83 -21.09 3.00
N GLU A 59 18.37 -19.90 3.42
CA GLU A 59 18.94 -19.08 4.49
C GLU A 59 20.47 -18.95 4.38
N LYS A 60 20.96 -18.90 3.13
CA LYS A 60 22.38 -18.90 2.80
C LYS A 60 22.71 -17.75 1.85
N GLU A 61 23.88 -17.18 2.08
CA GLU A 61 24.53 -16.24 1.17
C GLU A 61 25.43 -17.00 0.20
N TYR A 62 25.39 -16.59 -1.06
CA TYR A 62 26.12 -17.17 -2.18
C TYR A 62 26.88 -16.04 -2.88
N GLU A 63 28.07 -16.35 -3.34
CA GLU A 63 28.90 -15.41 -4.11
C GLU A 63 28.51 -15.41 -5.59
N GLY A 64 28.55 -14.24 -6.22
CA GLY A 64 28.18 -14.04 -7.63
C GLY A 64 26.70 -13.71 -7.87
N SER A 65 26.24 -14.02 -9.09
CA SER A 65 24.88 -13.73 -9.58
C SER A 65 23.89 -14.88 -9.32
N PRO A 66 22.61 -14.56 -9.03
CA PRO A 66 21.52 -15.52 -9.18
C PRO A 66 21.26 -15.82 -10.67
N ALA A 67 20.69 -16.98 -10.98
CA ALA A 67 20.32 -17.33 -12.35
C ALA A 67 19.14 -16.47 -12.82
N ILE A 68 19.28 -15.75 -13.93
CA ILE A 68 18.22 -14.92 -14.50
C ILE A 68 17.47 -15.68 -15.60
N HIS A 69 16.14 -15.69 -15.53
CA HIS A 69 15.26 -16.16 -16.60
C HIS A 69 14.34 -15.01 -17.01
N TYR A 70 14.41 -14.56 -18.26
CA TYR A 70 13.60 -13.45 -18.75
C TYR A 70 12.85 -13.84 -20.02
N GLU A 71 11.67 -13.25 -20.18
CA GLU A 71 10.79 -13.42 -21.33
C GLU A 71 10.31 -12.04 -21.79
N ASN A 72 10.13 -11.88 -23.10
CA ASN A 72 9.67 -10.63 -23.71
C ASN A 72 8.23 -10.80 -24.25
N PRO A 73 7.20 -10.71 -23.38
CA PRO A 73 5.83 -11.00 -23.79
C PRO A 73 5.25 -9.97 -24.76
N ASN A 74 5.70 -8.70 -24.71
CA ASN A 74 5.13 -7.59 -25.50
C ASN A 74 3.59 -7.52 -25.38
N GLU A 75 3.09 -7.69 -24.17
CA GLU A 75 1.65 -7.75 -23.89
C GLU A 75 1.12 -6.34 -23.55
N GLU A 76 0.12 -5.87 -24.30
CA GLU A 76 -0.59 -4.63 -24.00
C GLU A 76 -1.52 -4.85 -22.80
N LEU A 77 -1.23 -4.19 -21.68
CA LEU A 77 -2.03 -4.31 -20.45
C LEU A 77 -3.11 -3.22 -20.35
N ALA A 78 -2.85 -2.04 -20.93
CA ALA A 78 -3.74 -0.88 -20.94
C ALA A 78 -3.39 0.06 -22.11
N GLU A 79 -4.22 1.08 -22.38
CA GLU A 79 -3.95 2.09 -23.42
C GLU A 79 -2.55 2.71 -23.26
N GLY A 80 -1.63 2.31 -24.14
CA GLY A 80 -0.26 2.81 -24.20
C GLY A 80 0.74 2.20 -23.20
N VAL A 81 0.37 1.18 -22.41
CA VAL A 81 1.30 0.51 -21.48
C VAL A 81 1.51 -0.94 -21.91
N THR A 82 2.71 -1.24 -22.43
CA THR A 82 3.08 -2.58 -22.89
C THR A 82 4.08 -3.21 -21.93
N LEU A 83 3.80 -4.41 -21.43
CA LEU A 83 4.79 -5.22 -20.74
C LEU A 83 5.75 -5.82 -21.76
N ILE A 84 6.90 -5.18 -21.93
CA ILE A 84 7.91 -5.59 -22.92
C ILE A 84 8.88 -6.66 -22.40
N GLU A 85 9.06 -6.75 -21.09
CA GLU A 85 9.96 -7.73 -20.49
C GLU A 85 9.50 -8.08 -19.08
N LYS A 86 9.53 -9.37 -18.76
CA LYS A 86 9.44 -9.86 -17.39
C LYS A 86 10.65 -10.75 -17.14
N GLY A 87 11.24 -10.65 -15.97
CA GLY A 87 12.33 -11.55 -15.60
C GLY A 87 12.30 -11.95 -14.15
N GLU A 88 12.80 -13.15 -13.90
CA GLU A 88 12.88 -13.78 -12.59
C GLU A 88 14.34 -14.11 -12.29
N TYR A 89 14.82 -13.66 -11.13
CA TYR A 89 16.10 -14.08 -10.58
C TYR A 89 15.86 -15.27 -9.66
N LYS A 90 16.43 -16.42 -10.00
CA LYS A 90 16.30 -17.68 -9.28
C LYS A 90 17.63 -18.08 -8.64
N CYS A 91 17.54 -18.68 -7.46
CA CYS A 91 18.70 -19.24 -6.76
C CYS A 91 19.29 -20.41 -7.55
N LYS A 92 20.62 -20.43 -7.76
CA LYS A 92 21.30 -21.52 -8.50
C LYS A 92 21.23 -22.87 -7.78
N THR A 93 21.05 -22.88 -6.46
CA THR A 93 21.04 -24.11 -5.65
C THR A 93 19.65 -24.73 -5.49
N CYS A 94 18.62 -23.91 -5.24
CA CYS A 94 17.28 -24.41 -4.91
C CYS A 94 16.20 -23.97 -5.91
N SER A 95 16.59 -23.26 -6.97
CA SER A 95 15.70 -22.71 -8.00
C SER A 95 14.58 -21.80 -7.49
N ALA A 96 14.63 -21.37 -6.23
CA ALA A 96 13.66 -20.45 -5.66
C ALA A 96 13.81 -19.05 -6.25
N THR A 97 12.70 -18.39 -6.55
CA THR A 97 12.68 -17.01 -7.04
C THR A 97 13.08 -16.05 -5.92
N ILE A 98 14.22 -15.38 -6.09
CA ILE A 98 14.76 -14.36 -5.18
C ILE A 98 14.08 -13.01 -5.44
N ALA A 99 13.87 -12.68 -6.71
CA ALA A 99 13.25 -11.44 -7.12
C ALA A 99 12.63 -11.59 -8.51
N GLN A 100 11.64 -10.76 -8.80
CA GLN A 100 11.05 -10.63 -10.12
C GLN A 100 11.06 -9.16 -10.51
N TYR A 101 11.27 -8.87 -11.79
CA TYR A 101 11.15 -7.53 -12.35
C TYR A 101 10.25 -7.54 -13.57
N ARG A 102 9.65 -6.39 -13.85
CA ARG A 102 8.80 -6.15 -15.01
C ARG A 102 9.20 -4.82 -15.61
N LYS A 103 9.38 -4.79 -16.92
CA LYS A 103 9.71 -3.61 -17.69
C LYS A 103 8.53 -3.28 -18.58
N PHE A 104 8.05 -2.07 -18.43
CA PHE A 104 6.95 -1.54 -19.22
C PHE A 104 7.51 -0.54 -20.22
N ASP A 105 7.07 -0.64 -21.47
CA ASP A 105 7.25 0.41 -22.45
C ASP A 105 6.01 1.30 -22.41
N VAL A 106 6.27 2.59 -22.24
CA VAL A 106 5.25 3.62 -22.16
C VAL A 106 5.73 4.72 -23.09
N PRO A 107 4.90 5.21 -24.03
CA PRO A 107 5.32 6.19 -25.01
C PRO A 107 5.88 7.42 -24.31
N ALA A 108 6.91 8.02 -24.94
CA ALA A 108 7.79 9.03 -24.33
C ALA A 108 7.09 10.25 -23.70
N GLN A 109 5.81 10.49 -23.99
CA GLN A 109 5.01 11.55 -23.39
C GLN A 109 4.52 11.24 -21.95
N GLN A 110 4.69 10.01 -21.44
CA GLN A 110 4.18 9.56 -20.12
C GLN A 110 5.25 8.97 -19.18
N GLN A 111 6.54 8.99 -19.54
CA GLN A 111 7.64 8.46 -18.70
C GLN A 111 7.77 9.09 -17.30
N ALA A 112 7.11 10.23 -17.04
CA ALA A 112 7.05 10.86 -15.72
C ALA A 112 6.00 10.27 -14.77
N GLN A 113 5.05 9.45 -15.25
CA GLN A 113 3.88 9.03 -14.46
C GLN A 113 3.87 7.54 -14.07
N VAL A 114 4.87 6.77 -14.52
CA VAL A 114 4.93 5.31 -14.30
C VAL A 114 5.86 4.94 -13.12
N TYR A 115 6.68 5.88 -12.65
CA TYR A 115 7.50 5.76 -11.43
C TYR A 115 7.05 6.71 -10.32
N ALA A 116 5.93 7.42 -10.50
CA ALA A 116 5.26 8.11 -9.41
C ALA A 116 4.22 7.14 -8.79
N PRO A 117 4.00 7.16 -7.46
CA PRO A 117 2.80 6.53 -6.93
C PRO A 117 1.60 7.13 -7.67
N ARG A 118 0.69 6.25 -8.12
CA ARG A 118 -0.51 6.59 -8.89
C ARG A 118 -1.27 7.73 -8.19
N VAL A 119 -1.14 8.94 -8.71
CA VAL A 119 -2.14 9.99 -8.53
C VAL A 119 -3.04 9.88 -9.74
N GLU A 120 -4.27 9.39 -9.52
CA GLU A 120 -5.32 9.38 -10.53
C GLU A 120 -5.53 10.80 -11.06
N GLN A 121 -5.48 10.92 -12.39
CA GLN A 121 -5.48 12.17 -13.13
C GLN A 121 -6.90 12.71 -13.23
N ALA A 122 -7.10 13.93 -12.74
CA ALA A 122 -8.29 14.73 -12.96
C ALA A 122 -8.31 15.33 -14.38
N THR A 123 -9.51 15.45 -14.96
CA THR A 123 -9.85 16.33 -16.08
C THR A 123 -9.86 17.82 -15.64
N PRO A 124 -9.82 18.80 -16.57
CA PRO A 124 -9.09 20.04 -16.37
C PRO A 124 -9.89 21.23 -15.79
N ASP A 125 -9.10 22.15 -15.24
CA ASP A 125 -9.29 23.61 -15.10
C ASP A 125 -10.19 24.15 -13.97
N LEU A 126 -9.57 24.58 -12.85
CA LEU A 126 -9.27 26.01 -12.61
C LEU A 126 -8.39 26.15 -11.34
N SER A 127 -7.16 26.62 -11.57
CA SER A 127 -6.34 27.48 -10.72
C SER A 127 -6.72 27.67 -9.23
N VAL A 128 -5.99 27.04 -8.30
CA VAL A 128 -5.45 27.72 -7.10
C VAL A 128 -4.18 27.03 -6.62
N ALA A 129 -3.10 27.78 -6.47
CA ALA A 129 -1.84 27.34 -5.87
C ALA A 129 -2.06 26.78 -4.46
N THR A 130 -1.46 25.62 -4.14
CA THR A 130 -1.39 25.11 -2.77
C THR A 130 0.07 24.99 -2.32
N PRO A 131 0.46 25.62 -1.21
CA PRO A 131 1.80 25.55 -0.66
C PRO A 131 2.04 24.20 0.03
N ALA A 132 3.25 23.67 -0.16
CA ALA A 132 3.79 22.57 0.63
C ALA A 132 3.68 22.89 2.12
N THR A 133 2.94 22.07 2.88
CA THR A 133 2.90 22.15 4.33
C THR A 133 3.40 20.83 4.90
N THR A 134 4.61 20.92 5.46
CA THR A 134 5.26 19.94 6.32
C THR A 134 4.30 19.49 7.42
N ALA A 135 3.91 18.22 7.38
CA ALA A 135 3.11 17.60 8.43
C ALA A 135 3.97 17.42 9.70
N SER A 136 3.55 18.02 10.80
CA SER A 136 3.90 17.58 12.14
C SER A 136 3.01 16.38 12.49
N ASP A 137 3.63 15.38 13.11
CA ASP A 137 3.21 13.97 13.32
C ASP A 137 1.85 13.72 14.01
N ASN A 138 1.02 14.74 14.28
CA ASN A 138 -0.22 14.57 15.07
C ASN A 138 -1.39 15.51 14.72
N PHE A 139 -1.30 16.37 13.69
CA PHE A 139 -2.40 17.27 13.35
C PHE A 139 -2.74 17.21 11.85
N ILE A 140 -3.88 16.58 11.54
CA ILE A 140 -4.41 16.51 10.18
C ILE A 140 -5.52 17.56 10.07
N PRO A 141 -5.36 18.62 9.25
CA PRO A 141 -6.38 19.65 9.11
C PRO A 141 -7.64 19.04 8.49
N ILE A 142 -8.81 19.43 9.01
CA ILE A 142 -10.12 18.86 8.63
C ILE A 142 -10.36 18.95 7.12
N GLN A 143 -9.88 20.01 6.48
CA GLN A 143 -10.00 20.18 5.02
C GLN A 143 -9.25 19.10 4.22
N SER A 144 -8.16 18.55 4.76
CA SER A 144 -7.40 17.48 4.10
C SER A 144 -8.09 16.12 4.15
N LEU A 145 -9.14 15.97 4.96
CA LEU A 145 -9.90 14.72 5.05
C LEU A 145 -10.91 14.56 3.91
N VAL A 146 -11.31 15.66 3.27
CA VAL A 146 -12.23 15.64 2.13
C VAL A 146 -11.51 15.07 0.91
N GLY A 147 -12.11 14.06 0.27
CA GLY A 147 -11.54 13.34 -0.88
C GLY A 147 -10.79 12.06 -0.53
N MET A 148 -10.46 11.82 0.75
CA MET A 148 -9.83 10.57 1.20
C MET A 148 -10.75 9.37 0.98
N SER A 149 -10.18 8.24 0.58
CA SER A 149 -10.92 6.98 0.46
C SER A 149 -11.16 6.38 1.84
N ALA A 150 -12.40 5.98 2.10
CA ALA A 150 -12.82 5.36 3.35
C ALA A 150 -13.12 3.87 3.15
N TYR A 151 -12.60 3.05 4.06
CA TYR A 151 -12.74 1.60 4.05
C TYR A 151 -13.37 1.11 5.35
N ASP A 152 -14.11 0.01 5.26
CA ASP A 152 -14.56 -0.72 6.44
C ASP A 152 -13.46 -1.66 6.98
N SER A 153 -13.80 -2.34 8.06
CA SER A 153 -12.95 -3.33 8.72
C SER A 153 -12.65 -4.57 7.89
N GLU A 154 -13.43 -4.85 6.85
CA GLU A 154 -13.21 -5.96 5.91
C GLU A 154 -12.34 -5.50 4.71
N ALA A 155 -11.76 -4.30 4.81
CA ALA A 155 -10.99 -3.65 3.75
C ALA A 155 -11.82 -3.38 2.47
N MET A 156 -13.15 -3.33 2.59
CA MET A 156 -14.03 -2.97 1.47
C MET A 156 -14.12 -1.44 1.34
N LEU A 157 -14.05 -0.95 0.11
CA LEU A 157 -14.19 0.49 -0.17
C LEU A 157 -15.64 0.94 0.06
N ILE A 158 -15.84 1.81 1.05
CA ILE A 158 -17.14 2.40 1.35
C ILE A 158 -17.43 3.59 0.43
N GLY A 159 -16.39 4.37 0.09
CA GLY A 159 -16.49 5.53 -0.78
C GLY A 159 -15.40 6.57 -0.48
N LYS A 160 -15.57 7.78 -1.01
CA LYS A 160 -14.72 8.93 -0.69
C LYS A 160 -15.43 9.86 0.27
N VAL A 161 -14.67 10.51 1.16
CA VAL A 161 -15.18 11.56 2.04
C VAL A 161 -15.61 12.76 1.21
N GLU A 162 -16.91 13.07 1.20
CA GLU A 162 -17.46 14.21 0.47
C GLU A 162 -17.47 15.48 1.32
N GLN A 163 -17.76 15.35 2.61
CA GLN A 163 -17.94 16.50 3.49
C GLN A 163 -17.74 16.13 4.95
N ILE A 164 -17.19 17.05 5.74
CA ILE A 164 -17.23 16.98 7.21
C ILE A 164 -18.12 18.10 7.72
N GLY A 165 -19.00 17.78 8.66
CA GLY A 165 -19.95 18.71 9.23
C GLY A 165 -20.21 18.45 10.70
N LEU A 166 -20.96 19.36 11.32
CA LEU A 166 -21.47 19.19 12.67
C LEU A 166 -22.93 18.77 12.59
N SER A 167 -23.26 17.61 13.13
CA SER A 167 -24.64 17.19 13.35
C SER A 167 -25.06 17.60 14.76
N ARG A 168 -26.19 18.29 14.88
CA ARG A 168 -26.76 18.67 16.17
C ARG A 168 -27.77 17.60 16.58
N ASP A 169 -27.47 16.89 17.66
CA ASP A 169 -28.39 15.91 18.26
C ASP A 169 -28.59 16.28 19.73
N ALA A 170 -29.84 16.54 20.11
CA ALA A 170 -30.28 16.85 21.48
C ALA A 170 -29.39 17.85 22.26
N GLY A 171 -28.91 18.92 21.60
CA GLY A 171 -28.10 19.97 22.24
C GLY A 171 -26.59 19.72 22.26
N SER A 172 -26.12 18.57 21.76
CA SER A 172 -24.70 18.26 21.58
C SER A 172 -24.31 18.34 20.09
N ALA A 173 -23.26 19.11 19.78
CA ALA A 173 -22.70 19.15 18.43
C ALA A 173 -21.70 18.00 18.26
N LYS A 174 -22.01 17.04 17.39
CA LYS A 174 -21.13 15.92 17.06
C LYS A 174 -20.55 16.11 15.66
N ILE A 175 -19.25 15.85 15.51
CA ILE A 175 -18.61 15.87 14.19
C ILE A 175 -19.04 14.61 13.43
N THR A 176 -19.47 14.80 12.18
CA THR A 176 -19.88 13.73 11.28
C THR A 176 -19.21 13.89 9.92
N ILE A 177 -18.85 12.76 9.31
CA ILE A 177 -18.25 12.67 7.99
C ILE A 177 -19.26 12.03 7.04
N LYS A 178 -19.49 12.66 5.89
CA LYS A 178 -20.29 12.11 4.79
C LYS A 178 -19.36 11.41 3.80
N ILE A 179 -19.62 10.13 3.56
CA ILE A 179 -18.85 9.24 2.68
C ILE A 179 -19.83 8.70 1.64
N GLY A 180 -19.84 9.28 0.44
CA GLY A 180 -20.87 9.02 -0.56
C GLY A 180 -22.29 9.18 0.01
N ASN A 181 -23.06 8.08 0.01
CA ASN A 181 -24.43 8.07 0.54
C ASN A 181 -24.53 7.74 2.04
N LYS A 182 -23.41 7.50 2.73
CA LYS A 182 -23.36 7.16 4.16
C LYS A 182 -22.87 8.35 4.99
N GLN A 183 -23.45 8.53 6.18
CA GLN A 183 -22.97 9.49 7.17
C GLN A 183 -22.45 8.74 8.39
N VAL A 184 -21.24 9.08 8.83
CA VAL A 184 -20.51 8.40 9.90
C VAL A 184 -20.14 9.39 10.98
N GLN A 185 -20.35 9.04 12.24
CA GLN A 185 -19.91 9.87 13.37
C GLN A 185 -18.40 9.77 13.57
N TRP A 186 -17.77 10.83 14.07
CA TRP A 186 -16.33 10.86 14.31
C TRP A 186 -15.83 9.72 15.22
N ASP A 187 -16.66 9.27 16.16
CA ASP A 187 -16.36 8.13 17.04
C ASP A 187 -16.22 6.80 16.27
N GLY A 188 -16.91 6.67 15.13
CA GLY A 188 -16.86 5.52 14.23
C GLY A 188 -15.60 5.48 13.36
N ILE A 189 -14.65 6.40 13.53
CA ILE A 189 -13.38 6.41 12.80
C ILE A 189 -12.33 5.72 13.66
N SER A 190 -11.64 4.74 13.09
CA SER A 190 -10.59 3.97 13.75
C SER A 190 -9.23 4.64 13.57
N LYS A 191 -8.88 4.98 12.32
CA LYS A 191 -7.61 5.63 11.97
C LYS A 191 -7.79 6.59 10.79
N ILE A 192 -7.00 7.66 10.84
CA ILE A 192 -6.92 8.66 9.79
C ILE A 192 -5.43 8.78 9.41
N GLY A 193 -5.11 8.48 8.16
CA GLY A 193 -3.80 8.66 7.55
C GLY A 193 -3.97 8.99 6.07
N ASP A 194 -3.33 8.24 5.18
CA ASP A 194 -3.59 8.32 3.73
C ASP A 194 -4.98 7.80 3.32
N ILE A 195 -5.59 7.01 4.22
CA ILE A 195 -6.94 6.46 4.10
C ILE A 195 -7.72 6.65 5.41
N VAL A 196 -9.05 6.67 5.32
CA VAL A 196 -9.94 6.68 6.48
C VAL A 196 -10.41 5.26 6.76
N LEU A 197 -10.08 4.72 7.93
CA LEU A 197 -10.57 3.40 8.36
C LEU A 197 -11.72 3.60 9.34
N LEU A 198 -12.89 3.06 9.01
CA LEU A 198 -13.99 3.02 9.97
C LEU A 198 -13.77 1.90 10.97
N LYS A 199 -14.15 2.15 12.23
CA LYS A 199 -14.31 1.06 13.20
C LYS A 199 -15.41 0.14 12.70
N ILE A 200 -15.30 -1.14 13.06
CA ILE A 200 -16.43 -2.07 13.01
C ILE A 200 -17.55 -1.38 13.78
N SER A 201 -18.49 -0.79 13.06
CA SER A 201 -19.79 -0.60 13.64
C SER A 201 -20.40 -1.97 13.51
N ASP A 202 -20.63 -2.65 14.63
CA ASP A 202 -21.53 -3.79 14.73
C ASP A 202 -22.95 -3.33 14.33
N ALA A 203 -23.09 -2.94 13.07
CA ALA A 203 -24.31 -2.48 12.45
C ALA A 203 -24.94 -3.62 11.62
N ASN A 204 -24.54 -4.85 11.91
CA ASN A 204 -25.36 -6.02 11.62
C ASN A 204 -25.06 -7.20 12.56
N THR A 205 -25.41 -7.04 13.84
CA THR A 205 -25.96 -8.16 14.62
C THR A 205 -27.09 -7.62 15.47
N THR A 206 -28.29 -7.78 14.92
CA THR A 206 -29.52 -8.02 15.68
C THR A 206 -29.24 -8.74 17.01
N LEU A 207 -29.68 -8.13 18.12
CA LEU A 207 -30.15 -8.84 19.32
C LEU A 207 -29.17 -9.76 20.09
N GLY A 208 -27.86 -9.63 19.94
CA GLY A 208 -26.92 -10.57 20.56
C GLY A 208 -25.97 -9.93 21.57
N GLY A 209 -26.33 -9.87 22.86
CA GLY A 209 -25.33 -9.63 23.91
C GLY A 209 -25.88 -9.17 25.24
N ARG A 210 -26.96 -8.39 25.28
CA ARG A 210 -27.50 -7.93 26.56
C ARG A 210 -28.55 -8.90 27.10
N CYS A 211 -28.33 -9.42 28.30
CA CYS A 211 -29.29 -10.31 28.93
C CYS A 211 -30.59 -9.57 29.23
N HIS A 212 -31.71 -10.09 28.72
CA HIS A 212 -33.04 -9.53 28.96
C HIS A 212 -33.50 -9.62 30.43
N ALA A 213 -32.89 -10.50 31.23
CA ALA A 213 -33.27 -10.72 32.62
C ALA A 213 -32.47 -9.85 33.61
N CYS A 214 -31.15 -9.76 33.47
CA CYS A 214 -30.29 -9.01 34.40
C CYS A 214 -29.58 -7.80 33.76
N GLY A 215 -29.66 -7.64 32.44
CA GLY A 215 -29.03 -6.52 31.74
C GLY A 215 -27.53 -6.65 31.52
N TYR A 216 -26.91 -7.78 31.90
CA TYR A 216 -25.49 -8.06 31.72
C TYR A 216 -25.10 -8.15 30.24
N GLN A 217 -23.92 -7.62 29.88
CA GLN A 217 -23.39 -7.64 28.53
C GLN A 217 -22.50 -8.88 28.34
N ASN A 218 -22.97 -9.80 27.51
CA ASN A 218 -22.32 -11.07 27.19
C ASN A 218 -21.55 -10.97 25.88
N GLU A 219 -20.58 -11.86 25.72
CA GLU A 219 -19.76 -11.97 24.51
C GLU A 219 -20.62 -12.39 23.30
N ALA A 220 -20.29 -11.86 22.13
CA ALA A 220 -21.02 -12.12 20.89
C ALA A 220 -21.04 -13.63 20.58
N GLY A 221 -22.25 -14.19 20.39
CA GLY A 221 -22.45 -15.62 20.15
C GLY A 221 -22.69 -16.47 21.40
N SER A 222 -22.76 -15.86 22.59
CA SER A 222 -23.12 -16.58 23.83
C SER A 222 -24.55 -17.13 23.77
N ALA A 223 -24.73 -18.43 23.99
CA ALA A 223 -26.07 -19.05 24.06
C ALA A 223 -26.79 -18.78 25.40
N PHE A 224 -26.03 -18.48 26.46
CA PHE A 224 -26.52 -18.25 27.82
C PHE A 224 -25.78 -17.09 28.47
N CYS A 225 -26.45 -16.38 29.39
CA CYS A 225 -25.88 -15.28 30.14
C CYS A 225 -24.82 -15.79 31.13
N ALA A 226 -23.61 -15.23 31.07
CA ALA A 226 -22.51 -15.59 31.96
C ALA A 226 -22.78 -15.25 33.43
N GLU A 227 -23.59 -14.21 33.68
CA GLU A 227 -23.90 -13.79 35.06
C GLU A 227 -25.09 -14.56 35.69
N CYS A 228 -26.21 -14.72 34.97
CA CYS A 228 -27.44 -15.28 35.55
C CYS A 228 -27.91 -16.61 34.92
N GLY A 229 -27.20 -17.12 33.90
CA GLY A 229 -27.54 -18.39 33.23
C GLY A 229 -28.78 -18.34 32.32
N THR A 230 -29.46 -17.19 32.21
CA THR A 230 -30.64 -17.05 31.33
C THR A 230 -30.24 -17.13 29.87
N LYS A 231 -31.02 -17.85 29.05
CA LYS A 231 -30.81 -17.94 27.60
C LYS A 231 -30.90 -16.55 26.96
N LEU A 232 -29.90 -16.19 26.16
CA LEU A 232 -29.78 -14.87 25.52
C LEU A 232 -30.61 -14.76 24.25
#